data_AF-A0AAD3SBL5-F1
#
_entry.id   AF-A0AAD3SBL5-F1
#
_cell.length_a   1.000
_cell.length_b   1.000
_cell.length_c   1.000
_cell.angle_alpha   90.00
_cell.angle_beta   90.00
_cell.angle_gamma   90.00
#
_symmetry.space_group_name_H-M   'P 1'
#
loop_
_entity.id
_entity.type
_entity.pdbx_description
1 polymer ?
#
loop_
_entity_poly.entity_id
_entity_poly.type
_entity_poly.pdbx_seq_one_letter_code
_entity_poly.pdbx_strand_id
1 'polypeptide(L)'
;MANTLISLRSVILVLLVVTVMAIVRSYSASISRTLETEKMQSLENSTMANRSVGNLSKLDVADPEEVVSMVHMSINNSTLRRKLGFFSCGTGNPIDDCWRCDPNWQYNRRHLADCGIGFGRNAIGGRNGITYVVTDPRDDDPVNPKPGTLRHAVIQEKPLWIIFKHDMTIQLTQELIMNSFKTIDGRGANVHIANGACITIQYVTNIIIHGIHIHDCKPTGNAMVRSSTTHYGWRTMADGDGISIFGGSHIWVDHNSLSNCADGLIDAIMGSTAITISNNHFTQHNEVMLLGHSDSYVLDKQMQVTIAFNHFGTNLIQRMPRCRHGYFHVVNNDYTHWEMYAIGGSANPTINSQGNRYLAPTNVFAKEVTKRVNTAQNEWKDWNWRSEGDLLLNGAYFIPSGAGASANYARASSLGAKSSSMVAAITADAGPLSCQTGRGC
;
A
#
# COMPACT_ATOMS: atom_id res chain seq x y z
N MET A 1 -66.57 23.69 -11.11
CA MET A 1 -65.15 23.69 -10.72
C MET A 1 -64.96 22.62 -9.65
N ALA A 2 -64.22 21.57 -9.97
CA ALA A 2 -64.33 20.26 -9.35
C ALA A 2 -63.47 20.07 -8.09
N ASN A 3 -64.17 19.86 -6.97
CA ASN A 3 -63.97 18.97 -5.83
C ASN A 3 -62.56 18.41 -5.49
N THR A 4 -61.99 18.98 -4.43
CA THR A 4 -61.03 18.36 -3.51
C THR A 4 -61.77 17.59 -2.40
N LEU A 5 -61.77 16.26 -2.46
CA LEU A 5 -62.11 15.41 -1.31
C LEU A 5 -61.15 14.21 -1.29
N ILE A 6 -59.99 14.38 -0.66
CA ILE A 6 -59.10 13.25 -0.35
C ILE A 6 -59.76 12.47 0.78
N SER A 7 -60.28 11.29 0.47
CA SER A 7 -60.92 10.40 1.43
C SER A 7 -59.96 10.09 2.59
N LEU A 8 -60.44 10.23 3.83
CA LEU A 8 -59.71 9.86 5.05
C LEU A 8 -59.15 8.42 4.99
N ARG A 9 -59.82 7.53 4.23
CA ARG A 9 -59.35 6.16 3.97
C ARG A 9 -58.05 6.10 3.15
N SER A 10 -57.85 7.03 2.22
CA SER A 10 -56.64 7.09 1.38
C SER A 10 -55.42 7.56 2.19
N VAL A 11 -55.62 8.50 3.13
CA VAL A 11 -54.55 8.97 4.03
C VAL A 11 -54.13 7.86 5.01
N ILE A 12 -55.11 7.13 5.57
CA ILE A 12 -54.85 6.00 6.46
C ILE A 12 -54.09 4.88 5.71
N LEU A 13 -54.47 4.59 4.46
CA LEU A 13 -53.79 3.57 3.66
C LEU A 13 -52.32 3.93 3.39
N VAL A 14 -52.02 5.20 3.07
CA VAL A 14 -50.64 5.67 2.85
C VAL A 14 -49.82 5.57 4.13
N LEU A 15 -50.37 5.96 5.29
CA LEU A 15 -49.70 5.82 6.59
C LEU A 15 -49.42 4.35 6.96
N LEU A 16 -50.33 3.43 6.60
CA LEU A 16 -50.15 2.01 6.81
C LEU A 16 -49.04 1.43 5.91
N VAL A 17 -48.97 1.85 4.65
CA VAL A 17 -47.90 1.42 3.72
C VAL A 17 -46.54 1.94 4.17
N VAL A 18 -46.46 3.19 4.63
CA VAL A 18 -45.20 3.79 5.12
C VAL A 18 -44.72 3.09 6.40
N THR A 19 -45.61 2.77 7.33
CA THR A 19 -45.25 2.06 8.56
C THR A 19 -44.81 0.62 8.28
N VAL A 20 -45.50 -0.10 7.37
CA VAL A 20 -45.07 -1.45 6.95
C VAL A 20 -43.70 -1.42 6.27
N MET A 21 -43.44 -0.45 5.37
CA MET A 21 -42.13 -0.29 4.73
C MET A 21 -41.01 0.02 5.73
N ALA A 22 -41.28 0.82 6.76
CA ALA A 22 -40.33 1.10 7.83
C ALA A 22 -40.03 -0.15 8.68
N ILE A 23 -41.05 -0.96 8.97
CA ILE A 23 -40.90 -2.24 9.68
C ILE A 23 -40.09 -3.23 8.86
N VAL A 24 -40.37 -3.35 7.55
CA VAL A 24 -39.62 -4.23 6.63
C VAL A 24 -38.16 -3.79 6.52
N ARG A 25 -37.88 -2.49 6.44
CA ARG A 25 -36.50 -1.97 6.46
C ARG A 25 -35.77 -2.26 7.78
N SER A 26 -36.46 -2.09 8.91
CA SER A 26 -35.92 -2.41 10.23
C SER A 26 -35.60 -3.91 10.37
N TYR A 27 -36.51 -4.77 9.94
CA TYR A 27 -36.31 -6.22 9.90
C TYR A 27 -35.16 -6.62 8.97
N SER A 28 -35.07 -6.03 7.77
CA SER A 28 -33.99 -6.29 6.83
C SER A 28 -32.62 -5.88 7.39
N ALA A 29 -32.56 -4.72 8.07
CA ALA A 29 -31.34 -4.25 8.74
C ALA A 29 -30.98 -5.08 9.98
N SER A 30 -31.97 -5.68 10.64
CA SER A 30 -31.76 -6.62 11.75
C SER A 30 -31.17 -7.93 11.22
N ILE A 31 -31.78 -8.52 10.18
CA ILE A 31 -31.30 -9.75 9.52
C ILE A 31 -29.89 -9.57 8.98
N SER A 32 -29.57 -8.43 8.36
CA SER A 32 -28.22 -8.13 7.87
C SER A 32 -27.19 -8.09 9.00
N ARG A 33 -27.55 -7.51 10.16
CA ARG A 33 -26.70 -7.50 11.36
C ARG A 33 -26.55 -8.88 11.98
N THR A 34 -27.60 -9.70 12.00
CA THR A 34 -27.53 -11.08 12.46
C THR A 34 -26.63 -11.92 11.55
N LEU A 35 -26.72 -11.76 10.22
CA LEU A 35 -25.84 -12.41 9.25
C LEU A 35 -24.37 -11.97 9.36
N GLU A 36 -24.11 -10.70 9.65
CA GLU A 36 -22.74 -10.23 9.96
C GLU A 36 -22.21 -10.83 11.26
N THR A 37 -23.07 -10.96 12.28
CA THR A 37 -22.72 -11.55 13.57
C THR A 37 -22.46 -13.06 13.44
N GLU A 38 -23.29 -13.78 12.68
CA GLU A 38 -23.10 -15.19 12.37
C GLU A 38 -21.86 -15.42 11.48
N LYS A 39 -21.58 -14.52 10.52
CA LYS A 39 -20.32 -14.53 9.77
C LYS A 39 -19.12 -14.37 10.69
N MET A 40 -19.15 -13.42 11.63
CA MET A 40 -18.11 -13.23 12.64
C MET A 40 -17.91 -14.47 13.53
N GLN A 41 -19.00 -15.09 14.00
CA GLN A 41 -18.93 -16.31 14.81
C GLN A 41 -18.46 -17.54 14.00
N SER A 42 -18.79 -17.61 12.71
CA SER A 42 -18.29 -18.66 11.82
C SER A 42 -16.78 -18.52 11.53
N LEU A 43 -16.27 -17.29 11.51
CA LEU A 43 -14.83 -17.00 11.40
C LEU A 43 -14.09 -17.43 12.67
N GLU A 44 -14.66 -17.19 13.85
CA GLU A 44 -14.10 -17.65 15.14
C GLU A 44 -14.11 -19.18 15.30
N ASN A 45 -15.09 -19.88 14.71
CA ASN A 45 -15.21 -21.35 14.79
C ASN A 45 -14.32 -22.12 13.79
N SER A 46 -13.57 -21.44 12.93
CA SER A 46 -12.52 -22.09 12.15
C SER A 46 -11.28 -22.29 13.03
N THR A 47 -11.05 -23.54 13.46
CA THR A 47 -10.03 -23.94 14.42
C THR A 47 -8.62 -23.80 13.86
N MET A 48 -8.07 -22.59 13.92
CA MET A 48 -6.64 -22.31 14.09
C MET A 48 -6.36 -21.08 14.98
N ALA A 49 -7.38 -20.32 15.39
CA ALA A 49 -7.22 -19.13 16.23
C ALA A 49 -7.18 -19.40 17.75
N ASN A 50 -7.67 -20.55 18.22
CA ASN A 50 -7.92 -20.77 19.66
C ASN A 50 -6.84 -21.55 20.43
N ARG A 51 -5.63 -21.74 19.86
CA ARG A 51 -4.51 -22.37 20.60
C ARG A 51 -3.41 -21.41 21.04
N SER A 52 -3.59 -20.09 20.90
CA SER A 52 -2.59 -19.07 21.27
C SER A 52 -3.11 -17.95 22.16
N VAL A 53 -4.37 -17.99 22.62
CA VAL A 53 -4.98 -16.89 23.39
C VAL A 53 -4.67 -16.96 24.90
N GLY A 54 -3.96 -18.00 25.35
CA GLY A 54 -3.65 -18.20 26.77
C GLY A 54 -2.36 -17.56 27.31
N ASN A 55 -1.55 -16.87 26.50
CA ASN A 55 -0.25 -16.34 26.97
C ASN A 55 0.27 -15.07 26.29
N LEU A 56 -0.58 -14.30 25.60
CA LEU A 56 -0.17 -13.08 24.89
C LEU A 56 -0.53 -11.78 25.65
N SER A 57 -0.39 -11.77 26.97
CA SER A 57 -0.47 -10.55 27.79
C SER A 57 0.91 -10.19 28.35
N LYS A 58 1.92 -10.13 27.46
CA LYS A 58 3.25 -9.51 27.63
C LYS A 58 4.09 -9.86 26.39
N LEU A 59 3.70 -9.35 25.22
CA LEU A 59 4.73 -8.99 24.25
C LEU A 59 4.96 -7.51 24.51
N ASP A 60 6.07 -7.21 25.17
CA ASP A 60 6.53 -5.85 25.37
C ASP A 60 6.46 -5.12 24.04
N VAL A 61 5.71 -4.03 24.01
CA VAL A 61 5.85 -3.01 22.97
C VAL A 61 7.32 -2.62 23.02
N ALA A 62 8.08 -2.98 21.99
CA ALA A 62 9.51 -2.69 21.94
C ALA A 62 9.71 -1.21 22.29
N ASP A 63 10.57 -0.96 23.28
CA ASP A 63 10.85 0.38 23.77
C ASP A 63 11.14 1.28 22.56
N PRO A 64 10.37 2.37 22.35
CA PRO A 64 10.60 3.30 21.26
C PRO A 64 12.08 3.74 21.17
N GLU A 65 12.79 3.83 22.30
CA GLU A 65 14.22 4.17 22.33
C GLU A 65 15.12 3.05 21.79
N GLU A 66 14.76 1.79 22.01
CA GLU A 66 15.48 0.63 21.47
C GLU A 66 15.30 0.50 19.96
N VAL A 67 14.07 0.74 19.46
CA VAL A 67 13.79 0.78 18.01
C VAL A 67 14.57 1.91 17.33
N VAL A 68 14.65 3.07 17.98
CA VAL A 68 15.42 4.23 17.50
C VAL A 68 16.92 3.94 17.49
N SER A 69 17.44 3.31 18.55
CA SER A 69 18.84 2.88 18.63
C SER A 69 19.18 1.92 17.49
N MET A 70 18.32 0.94 17.22
CA MET A 70 18.50 -0.01 16.10
C MET A 70 18.48 0.69 14.74
N VAL A 71 17.60 1.68 14.52
CA VAL A 71 17.54 2.46 13.27
C VAL A 71 18.78 3.34 13.11
N HIS A 72 19.22 4.03 14.16
CA HIS A 72 20.46 4.80 14.10
C HIS A 72 21.68 3.92 13.89
N MET A 73 21.71 2.75 14.51
CA MET A 73 22.79 1.78 14.34
C MET A 73 22.80 1.23 12.91
N SER A 74 21.64 0.92 12.31
CA SER A 74 21.58 0.45 10.92
C SER A 74 21.94 1.56 9.91
N ILE A 75 21.49 2.80 10.14
CA ILE A 75 21.87 3.96 9.34
C ILE A 75 23.37 4.25 9.48
N ASN A 76 23.93 4.22 10.69
CA ASN A 76 25.36 4.43 10.89
C ASN A 76 26.18 3.29 10.31
N ASN A 77 25.75 2.03 10.45
CA ASN A 77 26.47 0.88 9.91
C ASN A 77 26.40 0.85 8.38
N SER A 78 25.27 1.21 7.78
CA SER A 78 25.16 1.41 6.32
C SER A 78 25.99 2.60 5.83
N THR A 79 26.04 3.69 6.59
CA THR A 79 26.87 4.89 6.28
C THR A 79 28.36 4.60 6.44
N LEU A 80 28.77 3.78 7.42
CA LEU A 80 30.14 3.32 7.61
C LEU A 80 30.56 2.33 6.50
N ARG A 81 29.67 1.41 6.10
CA ARG A 81 29.88 0.56 4.90
C ARG A 81 29.99 1.39 3.61
N ARG A 82 29.23 2.49 3.49
CA ARG A 82 29.37 3.47 2.39
C ARG A 82 30.72 4.18 2.39
N LYS A 83 31.25 4.59 3.55
CA LYS A 83 32.59 5.19 3.67
C LYS A 83 33.72 4.24 3.25
N LEU A 84 33.47 2.92 3.27
CA LEU A 84 34.40 1.90 2.79
C LEU A 84 34.30 1.64 1.27
N GLY A 85 33.49 2.41 0.53
CA GLY A 85 33.43 2.38 -0.94
C GLY A 85 32.92 1.08 -1.56
N PHE A 86 32.38 0.16 -0.76
CA PHE A 86 32.27 -1.24 -1.17
C PHE A 86 31.05 -1.54 -2.06
N PHE A 87 30.01 -0.69 -2.11
CA PHE A 87 28.80 -0.91 -2.94
C PHE A 87 28.02 0.35 -3.38
N SER A 88 28.47 1.58 -3.07
CA SER A 88 27.66 2.78 -3.31
C SER A 88 27.54 3.09 -4.81
N CYS A 89 26.32 3.03 -5.36
CA CYS A 89 26.04 3.53 -6.72
C CYS A 89 26.27 5.03 -6.87
N GLY A 90 26.28 5.77 -5.76
CA GLY A 90 26.47 7.21 -5.78
C GLY A 90 25.26 7.93 -6.36
N THR A 91 24.11 7.26 -6.50
CA THR A 91 22.85 7.92 -6.89
C THR A 91 22.37 8.82 -5.75
N GLY A 92 22.78 8.51 -4.52
CA GLY A 92 22.31 9.17 -3.31
C GLY A 92 20.99 8.58 -2.81
N ASN A 93 20.36 7.67 -3.54
CA ASN A 93 19.22 6.89 -3.09
C ASN A 93 19.71 5.71 -2.25
N PRO A 94 19.37 5.65 -0.95
CA PRO A 94 20.01 4.69 -0.07
C PRO A 94 19.57 3.23 -0.29
N ILE A 95 18.42 3.01 -0.92
CA ILE A 95 17.92 1.68 -1.29
C ILE A 95 18.72 1.17 -2.48
N ASP A 96 18.77 1.96 -3.56
CA ASP A 96 19.48 1.60 -4.79
C ASP A 96 20.98 1.42 -4.54
N ASP A 97 21.59 2.38 -3.82
CA ASP A 97 23.01 2.35 -3.45
C ASP A 97 23.41 1.09 -2.64
N CYS A 98 22.45 0.30 -2.14
CA CYS A 98 22.72 -0.91 -1.38
C CYS A 98 22.87 -2.18 -2.25
N TRP A 99 22.22 -2.25 -3.42
CA TRP A 99 22.21 -3.46 -4.25
C TRP A 99 22.45 -3.24 -5.74
N ARG A 100 22.07 -2.07 -6.28
CA ARG A 100 21.87 -1.86 -7.70
C ARG A 100 23.18 -2.00 -8.50
N CYS A 101 24.29 -1.55 -7.92
CA CYS A 101 25.60 -1.56 -8.56
C CYS A 101 26.38 -2.87 -8.42
N ASP A 102 25.78 -3.92 -7.86
CA ASP A 102 26.37 -5.25 -7.95
C ASP A 102 26.28 -5.74 -9.41
N PRO A 103 27.41 -5.90 -10.15
CA PRO A 103 27.38 -6.43 -11.51
C PRO A 103 26.93 -7.90 -11.57
N ASN A 104 26.84 -8.56 -10.41
CA ASN A 104 26.38 -9.93 -10.22
C ASN A 104 25.02 -10.00 -9.52
N TRP A 105 24.21 -8.92 -9.54
CA TRP A 105 22.88 -8.89 -8.94
C TRP A 105 22.00 -10.09 -9.35
N GLN A 106 22.19 -10.64 -10.55
CA GLN A 106 21.48 -11.82 -11.05
C GLN A 106 21.76 -13.09 -10.23
N TYR A 107 22.97 -13.23 -9.70
CA TYR A 107 23.37 -14.32 -8.81
C TYR A 107 23.05 -13.98 -7.34
N ASN A 108 23.06 -12.69 -7.01
CA ASN A 108 22.83 -12.16 -5.67
C ASN A 108 21.44 -11.53 -5.50
N ARG A 109 20.43 -11.97 -6.26
CA ARG A 109 19.10 -11.32 -6.32
C ARG A 109 18.51 -11.01 -4.95
N ARG A 110 18.71 -11.95 -4.02
CA ARG A 110 18.17 -11.92 -2.66
C ARG A 110 18.80 -10.86 -1.76
N HIS A 111 19.96 -10.32 -2.13
CA HIS A 111 20.60 -9.20 -1.44
C HIS A 111 19.69 -7.96 -1.41
N LEU A 112 18.81 -7.80 -2.40
CA LEU A 112 17.76 -6.77 -2.40
C LEU A 112 16.99 -6.73 -1.07
N ALA A 113 16.66 -7.88 -0.49
CA ALA A 113 15.88 -7.96 0.75
C ALA A 113 16.61 -7.43 2.00
N ASP A 114 17.92 -7.15 1.92
CA ASP A 114 18.69 -6.46 2.96
C ASP A 114 18.66 -4.93 2.82
N CYS A 115 18.15 -4.42 1.70
CA CYS A 115 18.20 -3.01 1.33
C CYS A 115 16.91 -2.25 1.64
N GLY A 116 15.89 -2.93 2.18
CA GLY A 116 14.67 -2.31 2.65
C GLY A 116 14.95 -1.29 3.75
N ILE A 117 14.24 -0.17 3.71
CA ILE A 117 14.32 0.89 4.72
C ILE A 117 12.95 1.18 5.30
N GLY A 118 12.87 2.17 6.18
CA GLY A 118 11.60 2.64 6.69
C GLY A 118 10.93 1.67 7.66
N PHE A 119 9.60 1.73 7.73
CA PHE A 119 8.80 0.82 8.55
C PHE A 119 8.73 -0.60 7.95
N GLY A 120 8.90 -0.75 6.64
CA GLY A 120 8.91 -2.01 5.92
C GLY A 120 10.29 -2.67 5.80
N ARG A 121 11.34 -2.11 6.42
CA ARG A 121 12.73 -2.59 6.33
C ARG A 121 12.93 -4.07 6.67
N ASN A 122 12.05 -4.62 7.48
CA ASN A 122 12.10 -6.01 7.93
C ASN A 122 11.31 -6.97 7.01
N ALA A 123 10.75 -6.49 5.89
CA ALA A 123 10.13 -7.32 4.88
C ALA A 123 11.19 -8.15 4.16
N ILE A 124 11.39 -9.41 4.58
CA ILE A 124 12.41 -10.27 3.98
C ILE A 124 11.93 -11.01 2.72
N GLY A 125 10.64 -10.90 2.39
CA GLY A 125 10.04 -11.58 1.24
C GLY A 125 10.34 -13.09 1.25
N GLY A 126 10.71 -13.61 0.08
CA GLY A 126 11.15 -14.99 -0.13
C GLY A 126 12.65 -15.23 0.00
N ARG A 127 13.42 -14.34 0.66
CA ARG A 127 14.90 -14.39 0.72
C ARG A 127 15.46 -15.77 1.08
N ASN A 128 14.86 -16.41 2.08
CA ASN A 128 15.31 -17.72 2.60
C ASN A 128 14.71 -18.92 1.84
N GLY A 129 14.01 -18.65 0.74
CA GLY A 129 13.33 -19.65 -0.08
C GLY A 129 14.18 -20.26 -1.17
N ILE A 130 13.57 -21.06 -2.04
CA ILE A 130 14.16 -21.41 -3.33
C ILE A 130 13.71 -20.40 -4.39
N THR A 131 14.44 -20.34 -5.51
CA THR A 131 14.01 -19.56 -6.66
C THR A 131 12.91 -20.29 -7.41
N TYR A 132 11.81 -19.60 -7.70
CA TYR A 132 10.75 -20.07 -8.58
C TYR A 132 10.79 -19.28 -9.88
N VAL A 133 10.83 -19.96 -11.02
CA VAL A 133 10.84 -19.29 -12.32
C VAL A 133 9.47 -19.42 -12.95
N VAL A 134 8.80 -18.28 -13.16
CA VAL A 134 7.57 -18.20 -13.95
C VAL A 134 7.96 -18.38 -15.41
N THR A 135 7.33 -19.36 -16.06
CA THR A 135 7.55 -19.74 -17.46
C THR A 135 6.27 -19.66 -18.28
N ASP A 136 5.12 -19.54 -17.64
CA ASP A 136 3.80 -19.50 -18.26
C ASP A 136 3.03 -18.28 -17.75
N PRO A 137 2.68 -17.31 -18.62
CA PRO A 137 1.97 -16.10 -18.21
C PRO A 137 0.46 -16.30 -18.02
N ARG A 138 -0.08 -17.50 -18.31
CA ARG A 138 -1.52 -17.77 -18.23
C ARG A 138 -2.02 -17.88 -16.80
N ASP A 139 -3.32 -17.61 -16.65
CA ASP A 139 -4.08 -17.73 -15.40
C ASP A 139 -5.45 -18.38 -15.62
N ASP A 140 -5.45 -19.50 -16.36
CA ASP A 140 -6.67 -20.16 -16.87
C ASP A 140 -7.59 -20.71 -15.77
N ASP A 141 -7.04 -21.07 -14.62
CA ASP A 141 -7.78 -21.68 -13.50
C ASP A 141 -7.32 -21.06 -12.16
N PRO A 142 -8.13 -20.18 -11.55
CA PRO A 142 -7.80 -19.54 -10.28
C PRO A 142 -7.88 -20.49 -9.07
N VAL A 143 -8.43 -21.69 -9.25
CA VAL A 143 -8.50 -22.75 -8.24
C VAL A 143 -7.38 -23.76 -8.40
N ASN A 144 -6.99 -24.15 -9.61
CA ASN A 144 -5.94 -25.16 -9.85
C ASN A 144 -4.81 -24.60 -10.73
N PRO A 145 -4.01 -23.64 -10.23
CA PRO A 145 -2.96 -23.04 -11.02
C PRO A 145 -1.86 -24.06 -11.34
N LYS A 146 -1.38 -24.05 -12.58
CA LYS A 146 -0.35 -24.98 -13.05
C LYS A 146 1.05 -24.56 -12.57
N PRO A 147 1.93 -25.50 -12.20
CA PRO A 147 3.36 -25.20 -12.02
C PRO A 147 3.93 -24.48 -13.26
N GLY A 148 4.76 -23.48 -13.05
CA GLY A 148 5.25 -22.54 -14.06
C GLY A 148 4.49 -21.21 -14.10
N THR A 149 3.29 -21.11 -13.51
CA THR A 149 2.49 -19.87 -13.46
C THR A 149 2.80 -19.03 -12.23
N LEU A 150 2.54 -17.72 -12.31
CA LEU A 150 2.66 -16.80 -11.17
C LEU A 150 1.70 -17.18 -10.04
N ARG A 151 0.43 -17.52 -10.35
CA ARG A 151 -0.56 -17.92 -9.34
C ARG A 151 -0.10 -19.14 -8.56
N HIS A 152 0.44 -20.16 -9.23
CA HIS A 152 0.98 -21.32 -8.54
C HIS A 152 2.12 -20.93 -7.60
N ALA A 153 3.01 -20.02 -8.01
CA ALA A 153 4.16 -19.59 -7.21
C ALA A 153 3.74 -18.89 -5.91
N VAL A 154 2.82 -17.92 -5.98
CA VAL A 154 2.50 -17.06 -4.83
C VAL A 154 1.73 -17.76 -3.72
N ILE A 155 1.02 -18.85 -4.01
CA ILE A 155 0.23 -19.59 -3.02
C ILE A 155 1.02 -20.65 -2.24
N GLN A 156 2.28 -20.93 -2.64
CA GLN A 156 3.07 -21.99 -1.99
C GLN A 156 3.32 -21.67 -0.51
N GLU A 157 3.34 -22.69 0.35
CA GLU A 157 3.61 -22.48 1.78
C GLU A 157 5.06 -22.07 2.05
N LYS A 158 5.99 -22.59 1.25
CA LYS A 158 7.42 -22.30 1.42
C LYS A 158 7.73 -20.87 0.98
N PRO A 159 8.75 -20.23 1.60
CA PRO A 159 9.27 -18.98 1.08
C PRO A 159 9.74 -19.15 -0.37
N LEU A 160 9.43 -18.19 -1.25
CA LEU A 160 9.85 -18.24 -2.65
C LEU A 160 10.31 -16.89 -3.17
N TRP A 161 11.46 -16.90 -3.84
CA TRP A 161 11.94 -15.79 -4.66
C TRP A 161 11.49 -16.02 -6.10
N ILE A 162 10.46 -15.32 -6.54
CA ILE A 162 9.78 -15.54 -7.81
C ILE A 162 10.38 -14.60 -8.86
N ILE A 163 10.91 -15.18 -9.94
CA ILE A 163 11.48 -14.47 -11.09
C ILE A 163 10.79 -14.89 -12.38
N PHE A 164 11.05 -14.19 -13.48
CA PHE A 164 10.41 -14.42 -14.76
C PHE A 164 11.45 -14.85 -15.81
N LYS A 165 11.11 -15.86 -16.61
CA LYS A 165 12.03 -16.42 -17.62
C LYS A 165 12.31 -15.47 -18.77
N HIS A 166 11.31 -14.66 -19.14
CA HIS A 166 11.33 -13.69 -20.23
C HIS A 166 10.25 -12.64 -19.96
N ASP A 167 10.18 -11.63 -20.81
CA ASP A 167 9.12 -10.62 -20.80
C ASP A 167 7.74 -11.28 -20.87
N MET A 168 6.80 -10.80 -20.06
CA MET A 168 5.47 -11.40 -19.93
C MET A 168 4.42 -10.34 -19.62
N THR A 169 3.25 -10.48 -20.26
CA THR A 169 2.02 -9.82 -19.82
C THR A 169 1.09 -10.89 -19.24
N ILE A 170 0.80 -10.76 -17.95
CA ILE A 170 -0.01 -11.68 -17.16
C ILE A 170 -1.38 -11.03 -16.96
N GLN A 171 -2.40 -11.61 -17.57
CA GLN A 171 -3.78 -11.21 -17.35
C GLN A 171 -4.43 -12.17 -16.36
N LEU A 172 -4.59 -11.72 -15.12
CA LEU A 172 -5.20 -12.53 -14.07
C LEU A 172 -6.72 -12.58 -14.25
N THR A 173 -7.30 -13.76 -14.11
CA THR A 173 -8.75 -13.96 -14.24
C THR A 173 -9.51 -13.57 -12.96
N GLN A 174 -8.83 -13.64 -11.82
CA GLN A 174 -9.32 -13.29 -10.48
C GLN A 174 -8.17 -12.73 -9.64
N GLU A 175 -8.46 -12.08 -8.50
CA GLU A 175 -7.44 -11.57 -7.58
C GLU A 175 -6.29 -12.57 -7.34
N LEU A 176 -5.04 -12.11 -7.45
CA LEU A 176 -3.86 -12.91 -7.14
C LEU A 176 -3.61 -12.86 -5.63
N ILE A 177 -4.29 -13.76 -4.90
CA ILE A 177 -4.11 -13.90 -3.46
C ILE A 177 -2.76 -14.57 -3.17
N MET A 178 -1.93 -13.90 -2.39
CA MET A 178 -0.58 -14.37 -2.06
C MET A 178 -0.50 -14.98 -0.65
N ASN A 179 0.37 -15.97 -0.48
CA ASN A 179 0.78 -16.49 0.83
C ASN A 179 2.01 -15.69 1.36
N SER A 180 2.34 -15.81 2.65
CA SER A 180 3.48 -15.12 3.29
C SER A 180 4.84 -15.52 2.67
N PHE A 181 5.86 -14.70 2.90
CA PHE A 181 7.26 -14.96 2.50
C PHE A 181 7.45 -15.11 0.99
N LYS A 182 6.97 -14.13 0.22
CA LYS A 182 7.09 -14.10 -1.24
C LYS A 182 7.81 -12.85 -1.69
N THR A 183 8.70 -13.02 -2.66
CA THR A 183 9.23 -11.90 -3.44
C THR A 183 8.79 -12.11 -4.88
N ILE A 184 8.11 -11.12 -5.47
CA ILE A 184 7.96 -11.00 -6.93
C ILE A 184 9.08 -10.06 -7.40
N ASP A 185 10.01 -10.57 -8.21
CA ASP A 185 11.19 -9.84 -8.68
C ASP A 185 11.21 -9.83 -10.22
N GLY A 186 10.81 -8.70 -10.79
CA GLY A 186 10.78 -8.46 -12.23
C GLY A 186 12.15 -8.21 -12.87
N ARG A 187 13.23 -8.01 -12.09
CA ARG A 187 14.53 -7.63 -12.67
C ARG A 187 15.00 -8.64 -13.72
N GLY A 188 15.40 -8.13 -14.88
CA GLY A 188 15.85 -8.93 -16.03
C GLY A 188 14.74 -9.39 -16.97
N ALA A 189 13.48 -8.99 -16.74
CA ALA A 189 12.36 -9.20 -17.65
C ALA A 189 11.40 -7.99 -17.58
N ASN A 190 10.76 -7.66 -18.69
CA ASN A 190 9.66 -6.70 -18.69
C ASN A 190 8.34 -7.40 -18.35
N VAL A 191 7.86 -7.21 -17.12
CA VAL A 191 6.72 -7.96 -16.58
C VAL A 191 5.56 -7.01 -16.31
N HIS A 192 4.42 -7.31 -16.92
CA HIS A 192 3.17 -6.59 -16.76
C HIS A 192 2.12 -7.49 -16.12
N ILE A 193 1.47 -7.03 -15.04
CA ILE A 193 0.21 -7.57 -14.54
C ILE A 193 -0.87 -6.58 -14.95
N ALA A 194 -1.71 -6.96 -15.91
CA ALA A 194 -2.61 -6.00 -16.54
C ALA A 194 -3.88 -6.60 -17.16
N ASN A 195 -4.84 -5.72 -17.44
CA ASN A 195 -6.08 -5.98 -18.20
C ASN A 195 -7.09 -6.94 -17.54
N GLY A 196 -6.85 -7.36 -16.31
CA GLY A 196 -7.67 -8.28 -15.54
C GLY A 196 -7.61 -7.93 -14.05
N ALA A 197 -7.68 -8.93 -13.19
CA ALA A 197 -7.45 -8.72 -11.77
C ALA A 197 -5.97 -8.39 -11.48
N CYS A 198 -5.69 -7.97 -10.25
CA CYS A 198 -4.33 -7.66 -9.78
C CYS A 198 -4.06 -8.28 -8.40
N ILE A 199 -3.20 -7.66 -7.57
CA ILE A 199 -2.56 -8.34 -6.43
C ILE A 199 -3.34 -8.11 -5.13
N THR A 200 -3.57 -9.19 -4.38
CA THR A 200 -4.20 -9.12 -3.05
C THR A 200 -3.32 -9.79 -1.98
N ILE A 201 -2.84 -8.97 -1.04
CA ILE A 201 -2.05 -9.37 0.14
C ILE A 201 -2.99 -9.35 1.34
N GLN A 202 -3.56 -10.51 1.69
CA GLN A 202 -4.58 -10.59 2.74
C GLN A 202 -4.12 -11.46 3.91
N TYR A 203 -4.00 -10.84 5.09
CA TYR A 203 -3.62 -11.46 6.37
C TYR A 203 -2.31 -12.25 6.33
N VAL A 204 -1.36 -11.77 5.53
CA VAL A 204 -0.04 -12.39 5.34
C VAL A 204 1.07 -11.40 5.64
N THR A 205 2.28 -11.92 5.77
CA THR A 205 3.46 -11.13 6.13
C THR A 205 4.65 -11.41 5.24
N ASN A 206 5.63 -10.51 5.26
CA ASN A 206 6.91 -10.65 4.55
C ASN A 206 6.72 -10.80 3.05
N ILE A 207 6.24 -9.75 2.40
CA ILE A 207 6.07 -9.68 0.95
C ILE A 207 6.94 -8.57 0.38
N ILE A 208 7.63 -8.88 -0.72
CA ILE A 208 8.31 -7.89 -1.56
C ILE A 208 7.70 -7.95 -2.96
N ILE A 209 7.26 -6.81 -3.49
CA ILE A 209 6.84 -6.66 -4.89
C ILE A 209 7.80 -5.67 -5.52
N HIS A 210 8.62 -6.16 -6.45
CA HIS A 210 9.72 -5.38 -7.00
C HIS A 210 9.85 -5.47 -8.52
N GLY A 211 9.98 -4.32 -9.17
CA GLY A 211 10.42 -4.23 -10.56
C GLY A 211 9.37 -4.64 -11.59
N ILE A 212 8.08 -4.45 -11.35
CA ILE A 212 7.01 -4.84 -12.28
C ILE A 212 6.07 -3.69 -12.64
N HIS A 213 5.38 -3.83 -13.77
CA HIS A 213 4.31 -2.93 -14.22
C HIS A 213 2.95 -3.48 -13.80
N ILE A 214 2.12 -2.67 -13.14
CA ILE A 214 0.77 -3.02 -12.68
C ILE A 214 -0.19 -1.96 -13.20
N HIS A 215 -1.07 -2.32 -14.13
CA HIS A 215 -1.94 -1.33 -14.75
C HIS A 215 -3.19 -1.92 -15.39
N ASP A 216 -4.19 -1.10 -15.67
CA ASP A 216 -5.45 -1.55 -16.29
C ASP A 216 -6.13 -2.68 -15.49
N CYS A 217 -5.99 -2.64 -14.16
CA CYS A 217 -6.64 -3.57 -13.24
C CYS A 217 -8.16 -3.34 -13.28
N LYS A 218 -8.93 -4.43 -13.23
CA LYS A 218 -10.39 -4.43 -13.41
C LYS A 218 -11.08 -5.13 -12.24
N PRO A 219 -12.34 -4.75 -11.94
CA PRO A 219 -13.15 -5.49 -11.00
C PRO A 219 -13.31 -6.94 -11.47
N THR A 220 -13.02 -7.89 -10.57
CA THR A 220 -13.20 -9.33 -10.80
C THR A 220 -13.70 -9.97 -9.51
N GLY A 221 -14.41 -11.09 -9.62
CA GLY A 221 -14.92 -11.79 -8.45
C GLY A 221 -16.04 -12.74 -8.80
N ASN A 222 -16.84 -13.08 -7.78
CA ASN A 222 -17.90 -14.08 -7.86
C ASN A 222 -17.38 -15.43 -8.37
N ALA A 223 -16.23 -15.84 -7.83
CA ALA A 223 -15.52 -17.05 -8.22
C ALA A 223 -14.85 -17.70 -7.01
N MET A 224 -14.54 -18.98 -7.15
CA MET A 224 -13.64 -19.66 -6.22
C MET A 224 -12.20 -19.28 -6.56
N VAL A 225 -11.42 -18.89 -5.55
CA VAL A 225 -10.02 -18.50 -5.73
C VAL A 225 -9.16 -19.20 -4.68
N ARG A 226 -8.05 -19.77 -5.13
CA ARG A 226 -7.06 -20.41 -4.24
C ARG A 226 -6.16 -19.38 -3.57
N SER A 227 -6.01 -19.50 -2.25
CA SER A 227 -5.14 -18.63 -1.44
C SER A 227 -3.94 -19.37 -0.84
N SER A 228 -4.00 -20.70 -0.76
CA SER A 228 -2.88 -21.53 -0.31
C SER A 228 -2.90 -22.90 -1.00
N THR A 229 -1.90 -23.73 -0.72
CA THR A 229 -1.86 -25.10 -1.26
C THR A 229 -3.03 -25.96 -0.78
N THR A 230 -3.60 -25.63 0.38
CA THR A 230 -4.67 -26.40 1.04
C THR A 230 -6.01 -25.67 1.09
N HIS A 231 -6.07 -24.38 0.73
CA HIS A 231 -7.27 -23.57 0.88
C HIS A 231 -7.62 -22.79 -0.40
N TYR A 232 -8.90 -22.84 -0.76
CA TYR A 232 -9.54 -21.96 -1.74
C TYR A 232 -10.95 -21.62 -1.23
N GLY A 233 -11.43 -20.42 -1.56
CA GLY A 233 -12.70 -19.91 -1.04
C GLY A 233 -13.43 -19.03 -2.04
N TRP A 234 -14.72 -18.77 -1.78
CA TRP A 234 -15.53 -17.88 -2.59
C TRP A 234 -15.08 -16.43 -2.38
N ARG A 235 -14.80 -15.73 -3.47
CA ARG A 235 -14.47 -14.29 -3.49
C ARG A 235 -15.63 -13.52 -4.09
N THR A 236 -16.06 -12.48 -3.41
CA THR A 236 -17.01 -11.49 -3.94
C THR A 236 -16.30 -10.58 -4.94
N MET A 237 -17.03 -9.64 -5.54
CA MET A 237 -16.42 -8.63 -6.40
C MET A 237 -15.35 -7.85 -5.65
N ALA A 238 -14.15 -7.82 -6.20
CA ALA A 238 -13.07 -6.91 -5.82
C ALA A 238 -13.15 -5.65 -6.67
N ASP A 239 -12.70 -4.52 -6.12
CA ASP A 239 -12.89 -3.20 -6.72
C ASP A 239 -11.98 -2.95 -7.93
N GLY A 240 -10.89 -3.71 -8.04
CA GLY A 240 -9.94 -3.61 -9.15
C GLY A 240 -8.74 -2.72 -8.86
N ASP A 241 -8.27 -2.71 -7.61
CA ASP A 241 -7.02 -2.05 -7.23
C ASP A 241 -5.80 -2.69 -7.89
N GLY A 242 -4.69 -1.94 -7.96
CA GLY A 242 -3.38 -2.48 -8.32
C GLY A 242 -2.82 -3.46 -7.28
N ILE A 243 -2.69 -3.00 -6.04
CA ILE A 243 -2.21 -3.79 -4.90
C ILE A 243 -3.11 -3.50 -3.70
N SER A 244 -3.91 -4.49 -3.28
CA SER A 244 -4.71 -4.42 -2.06
C SER A 244 -4.00 -5.14 -0.90
N ILE A 245 -3.78 -4.46 0.22
CA ILE A 245 -3.13 -4.97 1.44
C ILE A 245 -4.15 -4.93 2.58
N PHE A 246 -4.55 -6.10 3.05
CA PHE A 246 -5.59 -6.27 4.05
C PHE A 246 -5.03 -6.97 5.28
N GLY A 247 -4.90 -6.26 6.40
CA GLY A 247 -4.30 -6.81 7.62
C GLY A 247 -2.89 -7.40 7.42
N GLY A 248 -2.14 -6.89 6.44
CA GLY A 248 -0.80 -7.36 6.11
C GLY A 248 0.28 -6.67 6.93
N SER A 249 1.43 -7.33 7.13
CA SER A 249 2.57 -6.71 7.81
C SER A 249 3.91 -7.04 7.17
N HIS A 250 4.91 -6.17 7.31
CA HIS A 250 6.23 -6.37 6.73
C HIS A 250 6.14 -6.48 5.21
N ILE A 251 5.66 -5.42 4.58
CA ILE A 251 5.43 -5.35 3.13
C ILE A 251 6.31 -4.28 2.51
N TRP A 252 6.94 -4.61 1.38
CA TRP A 252 7.76 -3.67 0.62
C TRP A 252 7.36 -3.67 -0.85
N VAL A 253 6.89 -2.51 -1.33
CA VAL A 253 6.51 -2.26 -2.72
C VAL A 253 7.55 -1.32 -3.32
N ASP A 254 8.41 -1.84 -4.19
CA ASP A 254 9.63 -1.16 -4.65
C ASP A 254 9.81 -1.16 -6.16
N HIS A 255 10.22 -0.05 -6.79
CA HIS A 255 10.53 -0.03 -8.23
C HIS A 255 9.40 -0.55 -9.13
N ASN A 256 8.14 -0.32 -8.79
CA ASN A 256 7.01 -0.69 -9.64
C ASN A 256 6.48 0.52 -10.41
N SER A 257 5.85 0.26 -11.55
CA SER A 257 5.09 1.25 -12.29
C SER A 257 3.61 0.96 -12.09
N LEU A 258 2.84 1.90 -11.54
CA LEU A 258 1.41 1.73 -11.29
C LEU A 258 0.60 2.81 -12.00
N SER A 259 -0.44 2.40 -12.73
CA SER A 259 -1.31 3.34 -13.47
C SER A 259 -2.65 2.75 -13.88
N ASN A 260 -3.66 3.62 -14.07
CA ASN A 260 -4.92 3.29 -14.74
C ASN A 260 -5.66 2.04 -14.22
N CYS A 261 -5.65 1.79 -12.92
CA CYS A 261 -6.52 0.78 -12.30
C CYS A 261 -7.97 1.28 -12.20
N ALA A 262 -8.92 0.36 -11.98
CA ALA A 262 -10.34 0.69 -11.91
C ALA A 262 -10.71 1.44 -10.61
N ASP A 263 -10.09 1.10 -9.49
CA ASP A 263 -10.29 1.79 -8.20
C ASP A 263 -8.99 2.45 -7.70
N GLY A 264 -8.24 1.88 -6.75
CA GLY A 264 -6.97 2.43 -6.26
C GLY A 264 -5.71 1.84 -6.93
N LEU A 265 -4.54 2.49 -6.80
CA LEU A 265 -3.26 1.84 -7.18
C LEU A 265 -2.70 1.01 -6.03
N ILE A 266 -2.66 1.57 -4.81
CA ILE A 266 -2.23 0.86 -3.60
C ILE A 266 -3.16 1.19 -2.44
N ASP A 267 -3.84 0.16 -1.93
CA ASP A 267 -4.75 0.28 -0.80
C ASP A 267 -4.25 -0.57 0.37
N ALA A 268 -4.03 0.05 1.52
CA ALA A 268 -3.61 -0.65 2.74
C ALA A 268 -4.60 -0.36 3.87
N ILE A 269 -5.26 -1.40 4.36
CA ILE A 269 -6.41 -1.26 5.27
C ILE A 269 -6.38 -2.34 6.37
N MET A 270 -7.31 -2.25 7.32
CA MET A 270 -7.63 -3.34 8.24
C MET A 270 -6.47 -3.75 9.16
N GLY A 271 -5.80 -2.74 9.74
CA GLY A 271 -4.70 -2.92 10.68
C GLY A 271 -3.36 -3.24 10.02
N SER A 272 -3.26 -3.08 8.69
CA SER A 272 -2.00 -3.26 7.96
C SER A 272 -0.92 -2.31 8.50
N THR A 273 0.32 -2.77 8.63
CA THR A 273 1.41 -1.98 9.23
C THR A 273 2.79 -2.48 8.80
N ALA A 274 3.86 -1.78 9.20
CA ALA A 274 5.23 -2.09 8.78
C ALA A 274 5.38 -2.18 7.25
N ILE A 275 4.97 -1.09 6.57
CA ILE A 275 4.96 -1.00 5.10
C ILE A 275 5.98 0.03 4.62
N THR A 276 6.65 -0.25 3.52
CA THR A 276 7.42 0.73 2.76
C THR A 276 7.05 0.69 1.29
N ILE A 277 6.77 1.85 0.72
CA ILE A 277 6.43 2.07 -0.68
C ILE A 277 7.52 2.99 -1.22
N SER A 278 8.43 2.44 -2.01
CA SER A 278 9.62 3.16 -2.46
C SER A 278 9.95 3.04 -3.93
N ASN A 279 10.62 4.05 -4.49
CA ASN A 279 11.12 4.01 -5.87
C ASN A 279 10.06 3.68 -6.93
N ASN A 280 8.77 3.83 -6.64
CA ASN A 280 7.71 3.52 -7.60
C ASN A 280 7.40 4.74 -8.47
N HIS A 281 6.93 4.49 -9.69
CA HIS A 281 6.43 5.52 -10.60
C HIS A 281 4.92 5.39 -10.72
N PHE A 282 4.20 6.45 -10.35
CA PHE A 282 2.74 6.51 -10.39
C PHE A 282 2.30 7.47 -11.47
N THR A 283 1.36 7.08 -12.34
CA THR A 283 0.80 7.97 -13.39
C THR A 283 -0.65 7.63 -13.69
N GLN A 284 -1.34 8.54 -14.38
CA GLN A 284 -2.64 8.29 -15.05
C GLN A 284 -3.68 7.64 -14.14
N HIS A 285 -4.01 8.31 -13.03
CA HIS A 285 -4.91 7.72 -12.06
C HIS A 285 -5.53 8.75 -11.11
N ASN A 286 -6.78 8.51 -10.71
CA ASN A 286 -7.49 9.41 -9.81
C ASN A 286 -7.11 9.15 -8.33
N GLU A 287 -7.31 7.92 -7.87
CA GLU A 287 -7.27 7.57 -6.46
C GLU A 287 -5.99 6.77 -6.11
N VAL A 288 -4.85 7.45 -6.07
CA VAL A 288 -3.53 6.77 -6.10
C VAL A 288 -3.31 5.81 -4.93
N MET A 289 -3.42 6.27 -3.69
CA MET A 289 -3.05 5.47 -2.52
C MET A 289 -3.95 5.75 -1.32
N LEU A 290 -4.69 4.75 -0.87
CA LEU A 290 -5.52 4.81 0.33
C LEU A 290 -4.88 4.04 1.50
N LEU A 291 -4.61 4.74 2.59
CA LEU A 291 -4.01 4.16 3.80
C LEU A 291 -4.99 4.31 4.97
N GLY A 292 -5.73 3.23 5.23
CA GLY A 292 -6.87 3.15 6.14
C GLY A 292 -8.19 3.48 5.44
N HIS A 293 -9.19 2.61 5.54
CA HIS A 293 -10.43 2.69 4.75
C HIS A 293 -11.57 3.49 5.42
N SER A 294 -11.65 3.45 6.75
CA SER A 294 -12.79 3.96 7.51
C SER A 294 -12.36 4.83 8.68
N ASP A 295 -13.04 5.97 8.84
CA ASP A 295 -12.84 6.88 9.97
C ASP A 295 -13.21 6.23 11.31
N SER A 296 -14.08 5.20 11.31
CA SER A 296 -14.48 4.46 12.51
C SER A 296 -13.59 3.26 12.85
N TYR A 297 -12.69 2.85 11.94
CA TYR A 297 -11.86 1.66 12.14
C TYR A 297 -10.57 2.00 12.90
N VAL A 298 -10.69 2.12 14.22
CA VAL A 298 -9.62 2.60 15.10
C VAL A 298 -8.39 1.69 15.19
N LEU A 299 -8.48 0.43 14.74
CA LEU A 299 -7.33 -0.47 14.70
C LEU A 299 -6.26 0.01 13.69
N ASP A 300 -6.62 0.86 12.72
CA ASP A 300 -5.64 1.48 11.81
C ASP A 300 -4.71 2.48 12.53
N LYS A 301 -4.92 2.80 13.82
CA LYS A 301 -3.96 3.61 14.60
C LYS A 301 -2.57 2.97 14.71
N GLN A 302 -2.49 1.65 14.60
CA GLN A 302 -1.21 0.93 14.59
C GLN A 302 -0.48 0.96 13.24
N MET A 303 -1.13 1.47 12.19
CA MET A 303 -0.58 1.52 10.84
C MET A 303 0.63 2.44 10.80
N GLN A 304 1.73 1.91 10.26
CA GLN A 304 2.97 2.66 10.02
C GLN A 304 3.44 2.42 8.59
N VAL A 305 3.51 3.49 7.79
CA VAL A 305 3.89 3.41 6.38
C VAL A 305 4.96 4.46 6.05
N THR A 306 6.00 4.02 5.36
CA THR A 306 7.01 4.91 4.75
C THR A 306 6.74 5.03 3.26
N ILE A 307 6.60 6.25 2.76
CA ILE A 307 6.45 6.57 1.34
C ILE A 307 7.71 7.36 0.96
N ALA A 308 8.63 6.73 0.23
CA ALA A 308 9.96 7.31 -0.01
C ALA A 308 10.44 7.18 -1.45
N PHE A 309 11.07 8.23 -1.99
CA PHE A 309 11.73 8.18 -3.31
C PHE A 309 10.81 7.81 -4.49
N ASN A 310 9.50 7.92 -4.32
CA ASN A 310 8.56 7.68 -5.42
C ASN A 310 8.50 8.92 -6.33
N HIS A 311 8.19 8.67 -7.59
CA HIS A 311 7.83 9.73 -8.54
C HIS A 311 6.32 9.70 -8.79
N PHE A 312 5.64 10.76 -8.37
CA PHE A 312 4.24 11.02 -8.67
C PHE A 312 4.18 11.86 -9.94
N GLY A 313 3.95 11.15 -11.05
CA GLY A 313 4.04 11.63 -12.42
C GLY A 313 2.73 12.20 -12.96
N THR A 314 2.62 12.25 -14.28
CA THR A 314 1.54 12.93 -15.01
C THR A 314 0.16 12.29 -14.78
N ASN A 315 -0.89 13.11 -14.95
CA ASN A 315 -2.30 12.71 -14.93
C ASN A 315 -2.73 12.03 -13.61
N LEU A 316 -2.12 12.44 -12.49
CA LEU A 316 -2.58 12.07 -11.16
C LEU A 316 -3.53 13.14 -10.61
N ILE A 317 -4.62 12.71 -9.96
CA ILE A 317 -5.60 13.66 -9.40
C ILE A 317 -5.36 13.89 -7.90
N GLN A 318 -5.31 12.80 -7.11
CA GLN A 318 -5.29 12.89 -5.65
C GLN A 318 -4.75 11.64 -4.94
N ARG A 319 -4.73 11.69 -3.60
CA ARG A 319 -4.40 10.58 -2.67
C ARG A 319 -2.96 10.07 -2.78
N MET A 320 -1.97 10.93 -2.63
CA MET A 320 -0.55 10.59 -2.72
C MET A 320 0.23 10.87 -1.42
N PRO A 321 -0.16 10.33 -0.24
CA PRO A 321 -1.27 9.41 0.03
C PRO A 321 -2.54 10.11 0.56
N ARG A 322 -3.65 9.34 0.70
CA ARG A 322 -4.77 9.66 1.60
C ARG A 322 -4.75 8.77 2.82
N CYS A 323 -4.62 9.36 4.00
CA CYS A 323 -4.33 8.66 5.26
C CYS A 323 -5.47 8.74 6.27
N ARG A 324 -5.57 7.72 7.14
CA ARG A 324 -6.42 7.72 8.34
C ARG A 324 -5.71 7.09 9.54
N HIS A 325 -5.94 7.64 10.72
CA HIS A 325 -5.47 7.18 12.04
C HIS A 325 -3.95 7.04 12.27
N GLY A 326 -3.26 6.24 11.46
CA GLY A 326 -1.88 5.81 11.69
C GLY A 326 -0.81 6.88 11.53
N TYR A 327 0.45 6.42 11.41
CA TYR A 327 1.63 7.26 11.24
C TYR A 327 2.24 7.07 9.84
N PHE A 328 2.42 8.17 9.13
CA PHE A 328 2.84 8.19 7.73
C PHE A 328 4.07 9.07 7.57
N HIS A 329 5.18 8.46 7.14
CA HIS A 329 6.40 9.18 6.81
C HIS A 329 6.52 9.33 5.29
N VAL A 330 6.30 10.55 4.81
CA VAL A 330 6.37 10.92 3.40
C VAL A 330 7.68 11.66 3.18
N VAL A 331 8.67 11.02 2.56
CA VAL A 331 10.05 11.53 2.55
C VAL A 331 10.73 11.44 1.19
N ASN A 332 11.30 12.55 0.74
CA ASN A 332 12.07 12.62 -0.51
C ASN A 332 11.36 12.07 -1.76
N ASN A 333 10.05 12.24 -1.88
CA ASN A 333 9.31 11.92 -3.10
C ASN A 333 9.26 13.14 -4.04
N ASP A 334 9.19 12.90 -5.35
CA ASP A 334 9.02 13.94 -6.36
C ASP A 334 7.56 13.99 -6.83
N TYR A 335 6.86 15.08 -6.50
CA TYR A 335 5.51 15.36 -6.92
C TYR A 335 5.54 16.34 -8.06
N THR A 336 5.38 15.83 -9.27
CA THR A 336 5.42 16.66 -10.48
C THR A 336 4.04 17.08 -10.95
N HIS A 337 2.99 16.31 -10.62
CA HIS A 337 1.61 16.63 -10.97
C HIS A 337 0.63 16.17 -9.88
N TRP A 338 -0.43 16.96 -9.72
CA TRP A 338 -1.69 16.59 -9.10
C TRP A 338 -2.78 17.53 -9.65
N GLU A 339 -4.04 17.13 -9.61
CA GLU A 339 -5.16 18.00 -10.05
C GLU A 339 -5.98 18.55 -8.90
N MET A 340 -6.09 17.82 -7.77
CA MET A 340 -6.88 18.23 -6.61
C MET A 340 -6.02 18.51 -5.38
N TYR A 341 -5.24 17.53 -4.93
CA TYR A 341 -4.31 17.66 -3.81
C TYR A 341 -3.26 16.54 -3.87
N ALA A 342 -2.10 16.72 -3.25
CA ALA A 342 -1.12 15.64 -3.14
C ALA A 342 -1.38 14.77 -1.91
N ILE A 343 -1.29 15.34 -0.72
CA ILE A 343 -1.39 14.62 0.55
C ILE A 343 -2.71 14.94 1.24
N GLY A 344 -3.45 13.93 1.68
CA GLY A 344 -4.71 14.15 2.37
C GLY A 344 -5.01 13.15 3.47
N GLY A 345 -6.13 13.36 4.15
CA GLY A 345 -6.57 12.43 5.18
C GLY A 345 -7.80 12.86 5.94
N SER A 346 -8.34 11.92 6.72
CA SER A 346 -9.45 12.08 7.66
C SER A 346 -9.17 11.23 8.91
N ALA A 347 -9.90 11.47 10.01
CA ALA A 347 -9.72 10.73 11.27
C ALA A 347 -8.29 10.78 11.86
N ASN A 348 -7.74 12.00 12.00
CA ASN A 348 -6.52 12.29 12.76
C ASN A 348 -5.28 11.42 12.44
N PRO A 349 -4.86 11.28 11.16
CA PRO A 349 -3.60 10.65 10.84
C PRO A 349 -2.44 11.57 11.24
N THR A 350 -1.32 10.97 11.65
CA THR A 350 -0.05 11.71 11.80
C THR A 350 0.72 11.65 10.49
N ILE A 351 0.94 12.81 9.86
CA ILE A 351 1.64 12.92 8.59
C ILE A 351 2.93 13.71 8.78
N ASN A 352 4.04 13.06 8.46
CA ASN A 352 5.37 13.64 8.45
C ASN A 352 5.89 13.79 7.03
N SER A 353 5.80 14.99 6.45
CA SER A 353 6.41 15.34 5.16
C SER A 353 7.82 15.90 5.38
N GLN A 354 8.85 15.24 4.83
CA GLN A 354 10.23 15.71 4.92
C GLN A 354 10.99 15.63 3.60
N GLY A 355 11.64 16.74 3.21
CA GLY A 355 12.56 16.78 2.08
C GLY A 355 11.94 16.39 0.73
N ASN A 356 10.62 16.42 0.56
CA ASN A 356 9.95 16.15 -0.70
C ASN A 356 10.06 17.35 -1.65
N ARG A 357 9.76 17.13 -2.93
CA ARG A 357 9.65 18.20 -3.93
C ARG A 357 8.22 18.25 -4.44
N TYR A 358 7.57 19.41 -4.34
CA TYR A 358 6.21 19.64 -4.78
C TYR A 358 6.15 20.71 -5.86
N LEU A 359 5.93 20.30 -7.10
CA LEU A 359 5.66 21.21 -8.22
C LEU A 359 4.15 21.34 -8.42
N ALA A 360 3.57 22.43 -7.90
CA ALA A 360 2.13 22.63 -8.03
C ALA A 360 1.69 22.77 -9.50
N PRO A 361 0.48 22.31 -9.84
CA PRO A 361 -0.10 22.49 -11.17
C PRO A 361 -0.32 23.97 -11.47
N THR A 362 -0.59 24.32 -12.74
CA THR A 362 -0.91 25.70 -13.14
C THR A 362 -2.21 26.21 -12.51
N ASN A 363 -3.17 25.32 -12.24
CA ASN A 363 -4.44 25.65 -11.59
C ASN A 363 -4.21 26.32 -10.22
N VAL A 364 -4.69 27.56 -10.08
CA VAL A 364 -4.56 28.37 -8.86
C VAL A 364 -5.33 27.80 -7.67
N PHE A 365 -6.35 26.97 -7.91
CA PHE A 365 -7.15 26.34 -6.85
C PHE A 365 -6.55 25.02 -6.34
N ALA A 366 -5.47 24.54 -6.95
CA ALA A 366 -4.78 23.29 -6.60
C ALA A 366 -3.35 23.52 -6.10
N LYS A 367 -3.08 24.70 -5.52
CA LYS A 367 -1.74 25.05 -4.97
C LYS A 367 -1.48 24.45 -3.60
N GLU A 368 -2.54 24.18 -2.83
CA GLU A 368 -2.38 23.51 -1.55
C GLU A 368 -1.99 22.05 -1.74
N VAL A 369 -0.84 21.65 -1.18
CA VAL A 369 -0.36 20.26 -1.17
C VAL A 369 -1.30 19.39 -0.34
N THR A 370 -1.86 19.95 0.74
CA THR A 370 -2.63 19.24 1.76
C THR A 370 -4.14 19.28 1.55
N LYS A 371 -4.85 18.22 1.96
CA LYS A 371 -6.31 18.23 2.05
C LYS A 371 -6.82 17.45 3.26
N ARG A 372 -7.45 18.15 4.20
CA ARG A 372 -8.24 17.52 5.27
C ARG A 372 -9.65 17.25 4.75
N VAL A 373 -10.03 15.98 4.67
CA VAL A 373 -11.25 15.55 3.97
C VAL A 373 -12.43 15.55 4.93
N ASN A 374 -13.47 16.31 4.58
CA ASN A 374 -14.74 16.37 5.33
C ASN A 374 -14.58 16.67 6.84
N THR A 375 -13.61 17.50 7.21
CA THR A 375 -13.32 17.83 8.61
C THR A 375 -13.24 19.33 8.80
N ALA A 376 -13.89 19.85 9.84
CA ALA A 376 -13.89 21.28 10.14
C ALA A 376 -12.54 21.73 10.75
N GLN A 377 -12.15 22.97 10.51
CA GLN A 377 -10.84 23.49 10.95
C GLN A 377 -10.61 23.45 12.46
N ASN A 378 -11.67 23.65 13.24
CA ASN A 378 -11.62 23.52 14.69
C ASN A 378 -11.31 22.09 15.17
N GLU A 379 -11.53 21.07 14.33
CA GLU A 379 -11.24 19.67 14.65
C GLU A 379 -9.84 19.26 14.16
N TRP A 380 -9.48 19.56 12.91
CA TRP A 380 -8.22 19.07 12.35
C TRP A 380 -6.99 19.90 12.75
N LYS A 381 -7.17 21.11 13.31
CA LYS A 381 -6.04 21.94 13.76
C LYS A 381 -5.14 21.25 14.79
N ASP A 382 -5.66 20.26 15.52
CA ASP A 382 -4.93 19.50 16.53
C ASP A 382 -4.25 18.24 15.94
N TRP A 383 -4.50 17.92 14.67
CA TRP A 383 -3.87 16.79 13.98
C TRP A 383 -2.42 17.10 13.64
N ASN A 384 -1.52 16.13 13.81
CA ASN A 384 -0.09 16.33 13.62
C ASN A 384 0.32 16.17 12.15
N TRP A 385 0.27 17.27 11.38
CA TRP A 385 0.72 17.31 10.00
C TRP A 385 1.88 18.29 9.89
N ARG A 386 3.06 17.78 9.53
CA ARG A 386 4.29 18.56 9.44
C ARG A 386 4.91 18.52 8.06
N SER A 387 5.60 19.61 7.72
CA SER A 387 6.42 19.77 6.52
C SER A 387 7.78 20.34 6.95
N GLU A 388 8.87 19.66 6.58
CA GLU A 388 10.23 20.03 6.97
C GLU A 388 11.21 19.82 5.81
N GLY A 389 11.90 20.88 5.38
CA GLY A 389 12.88 20.80 4.28
C GLY A 389 12.28 20.50 2.90
N ASP A 390 10.95 20.51 2.77
CA ASP A 390 10.25 20.33 1.49
C ASP A 390 10.53 21.50 0.54
N LEU A 391 10.73 21.20 -0.75
CA LEU A 391 10.87 22.19 -1.82
C LEU A 391 9.50 22.43 -2.46
N LEU A 392 8.96 23.63 -2.25
CA LEU A 392 7.66 24.07 -2.75
C LEU A 392 7.84 24.94 -3.99
N LEU A 393 7.37 24.48 -5.14
CA LEU A 393 7.55 25.13 -6.44
C LEU A 393 6.21 25.55 -7.05
N ASN A 394 6.26 26.55 -7.93
CA ASN A 394 5.09 27.08 -8.65
C ASN A 394 3.92 27.49 -7.72
N GLY A 395 4.24 28.09 -6.57
CA GLY A 395 3.25 28.54 -5.59
C GLY A 395 2.63 27.42 -4.75
N ALA A 396 3.19 26.21 -4.77
CA ALA A 396 2.81 25.15 -3.84
C ALA A 396 2.94 25.64 -2.39
N TYR A 397 2.02 25.23 -1.52
CA TYR A 397 2.16 25.45 -0.08
C TYR A 397 1.57 24.29 0.72
N PHE A 398 2.12 24.09 1.92
CA PHE A 398 1.68 23.08 2.87
C PHE A 398 1.10 23.79 4.08
N ILE A 399 -0.13 23.45 4.50
CA ILE A 399 -0.69 23.95 5.76
C ILE A 399 -0.35 22.95 6.87
N PRO A 400 0.56 23.26 7.82
CA PRO A 400 0.82 22.38 8.96
C PRO A 400 -0.27 22.50 10.03
N SER A 401 -0.32 21.54 10.94
CA SER A 401 -1.23 21.53 12.09
C SER A 401 -0.66 20.72 13.26
N GLY A 402 -1.28 20.83 14.43
CA GLY A 402 -0.85 20.18 15.67
C GLY A 402 0.16 21.01 16.45
N ALA A 403 0.47 20.57 17.67
CA ALA A 403 1.35 21.29 18.60
C ALA A 403 2.84 21.32 18.19
N GLY A 404 3.17 20.81 17.00
CA GLY A 404 4.50 20.29 16.73
C GLY A 404 4.72 19.01 17.52
N ALA A 405 5.23 17.96 16.89
CA ALA A 405 5.44 16.71 17.59
C ALA A 405 6.48 16.91 18.71
N SER A 406 6.22 16.37 19.90
CA SER A 406 7.26 16.22 20.92
C SER A 406 8.47 15.53 20.29
N ALA A 407 9.67 15.78 20.81
CA ALA A 407 10.93 15.22 20.29
C ALA A 407 10.87 13.68 20.07
N ASN A 408 9.95 12.98 20.73
CA ASN A 408 9.71 11.54 20.60
C ASN A 408 9.18 11.12 19.21
N TYR A 409 8.33 11.91 18.56
CA TYR A 409 7.80 11.60 17.22
C TYR A 409 8.72 12.08 16.09
N ALA A 410 9.57 13.08 16.36
CA ALA A 410 10.68 13.44 15.48
C ALA A 410 11.74 12.33 15.42
N ARG A 411 11.90 11.55 16.50
CA ARG A 411 12.80 10.38 16.60
C ARG A 411 12.21 9.10 16.01
N ALA A 412 10.89 8.98 15.88
CA ALA A 412 10.21 7.88 15.17
C ALA A 412 10.26 8.02 13.63
N SER A 413 11.23 8.77 13.09
CA SER A 413 11.46 8.85 11.65
C SER A 413 11.97 7.50 11.15
N SER A 414 11.33 6.96 10.12
CA SER A 414 11.71 5.67 9.56
C SER A 414 13.05 5.72 8.78
N LEU A 415 13.47 6.92 8.35
CA LEU A 415 14.80 7.28 7.85
C LEU A 415 15.04 8.80 8.00
N GLY A 416 16.29 9.25 7.93
CA GLY A 416 16.60 10.69 7.86
C GLY A 416 16.38 11.25 6.45
N ALA A 417 15.72 12.40 6.35
CA ALA A 417 15.46 13.05 5.07
C ALA A 417 16.74 13.64 4.45
N LYS A 418 16.89 13.45 3.14
CA LYS A 418 17.90 14.10 2.30
C LYS A 418 17.42 15.49 1.88
N SER A 419 18.35 16.34 1.43
CA SER A 419 17.99 17.66 0.90
C SER A 419 17.03 17.52 -0.29
N SER A 420 15.97 18.34 -0.30
CA SER A 420 14.96 18.35 -1.37
C SER A 420 15.53 18.74 -2.74
N SER A 421 16.69 19.38 -2.79
CA SER A 421 17.42 19.65 -4.05
C SER A 421 17.92 18.37 -4.75
N MET A 422 18.11 17.28 -4.01
CA MET A 422 18.54 15.99 -4.56
C MET A 422 17.39 15.12 -5.04
N VAL A 423 16.14 15.48 -4.73
CA VAL A 423 14.95 14.65 -4.99
C VAL A 423 14.87 14.25 -6.46
N ALA A 424 14.99 15.21 -7.38
CA ALA A 424 14.94 14.92 -8.81
C ALA A 424 15.99 13.90 -9.27
N ALA A 425 17.17 13.86 -8.63
CA ALA A 425 18.23 12.91 -8.96
C ALA A 425 17.97 11.53 -8.32
N ILE A 426 17.60 11.48 -7.04
CA ILE A 426 17.40 10.20 -6.32
C ILE A 426 16.13 9.46 -6.74
N THR A 427 15.17 10.14 -7.38
CA THR A 427 13.95 9.54 -7.95
C THR A 427 13.99 9.43 -9.48
N ALA A 428 15.11 9.73 -10.13
CA ALA A 428 15.22 9.73 -11.59
C ALA A 428 14.92 8.37 -12.23
N ASP A 429 15.21 7.29 -11.50
CA ASP A 429 15.02 5.90 -11.94
C ASP A 429 13.81 5.23 -11.25
N ALA A 430 12.84 6.02 -10.79
CA ALA A 430 11.61 5.47 -10.21
C ALA A 430 10.84 4.61 -11.25
N GLY A 431 10.29 3.49 -10.79
CA GLY A 431 9.65 2.47 -11.62
C GLY A 431 10.57 1.29 -11.95
N PRO A 432 10.13 0.34 -12.80
CA PRO A 432 10.89 -0.86 -13.11
C PRO A 432 12.21 -0.55 -13.80
N LEU A 433 13.28 -1.18 -13.32
CA LEU A 433 14.63 -0.99 -13.86
C LEU A 433 14.93 -1.95 -15.01
N SER A 434 15.64 -1.45 -16.03
CA SER A 434 16.14 -2.25 -17.15
C SER A 434 17.45 -2.98 -16.80
N CYS A 435 17.38 -3.95 -15.88
CA CYS A 435 18.59 -4.70 -15.47
C CYS A 435 19.06 -5.68 -16.56
N GLN A 436 20.35 -5.62 -16.92
CA GLN A 436 20.99 -6.55 -17.87
C GLN A 436 21.95 -7.50 -17.15
N THR A 437 22.04 -8.74 -17.64
CA THR A 437 22.99 -9.73 -17.08
C THR A 437 24.43 -9.29 -17.33
N GLY A 438 25.29 -9.41 -16.32
CA GLY A 438 26.71 -9.06 -16.41
C GLY A 438 27.02 -7.56 -16.34
N ARG A 439 26.02 -6.74 -16.00
CA ARG A 439 26.14 -5.31 -15.72
C ARG A 439 25.40 -4.99 -14.42
N GLY A 440 25.75 -3.87 -13.79
CA GLY A 440 24.90 -3.31 -12.75
C GLY A 440 23.48 -3.12 -13.29
N CYS A 441 22.50 -3.31 -12.43
CA CYS A 441 21.21 -2.69 -12.65
C CYS A 441 21.36 -1.18 -12.33
#